data_AF-A0A850MQA7-F1
#
_entry.id   AF-A0A850MQA7-F1
#
_cell.length_a   1.000
_cell.length_b   1.000
_cell.length_c   1.000
_cell.angle_alpha   90.00
_cell.angle_beta   90.00
_cell.angle_gamma   90.00
#
_symmetry.space_group_name_H-M   'P 1'
#
loop_
_entity.id
_entity.type
_entity.pdbx_description
1 polymer ?
#
loop_
_entity_poly.entity_id
_entity_poly.type
_entity_poly.pdbx_seq_one_letter_code
_entity_poly.pdbx_strand_id
1 'polypeptide(L)'
;MAQEFLVRTIETHNSWVNYLVITPDGKYIVTASGNETIKVWDSSTGELIRAVQGFYRGVRSVAVSPDGKYLVGCSSDNWISIWELSTGKEIHSINTGSRGKNFWVCVSQDGTLVINGIKDINKGFKFWDISTGKNVRWVYNASTRISIPKSILSPDLKFIIEPTQTYDDNKHRHDYIIRIWEVPPKNESKPKLFNTIYAHPESITSIAISSDGKYIFTNSGDGTIKVWELETGNHVRTYEVGPIIDLMVISPDGEFILGITKNNLIQIWELSTGRSIQILKGHQEGIKALAISPDGQFIVSGSKKVIQIWDFSKIVKNFKEGLQELINELKDSNDEKRTQNFQNFTTNLLKMRPSSERENYASPKIVQLIIEALDDNVPEIRLAAVDILRLLNASQSIEALKKVLKDRDPRLRIKATLTLGSLGDKSAIDPLISCLKNEDTEVRELTVELLGKLKDDRAIEPLKE
;
A
#
# COMPACT_ATOMS: atom_id res chain seq x y z
N MET A 1 19.06 -11.12 -8.94
CA MET A 1 18.71 -10.91 -7.52
C MET A 1 17.28 -11.32 -7.16
N ALA A 2 16.27 -11.27 -8.03
CA ALA A 2 14.89 -11.64 -7.65
C ALA A 2 14.63 -13.15 -7.39
N GLN A 3 15.49 -14.05 -7.89
CA GLN A 3 15.39 -15.49 -7.60
C GLN A 3 15.68 -15.85 -6.13
N GLU A 4 16.29 -14.96 -5.35
CA GLU A 4 16.69 -15.28 -3.97
C GLU A 4 15.50 -15.48 -3.02
N PHE A 5 14.39 -14.79 -3.25
CA PHE A 5 13.20 -14.84 -2.40
C PHE A 5 12.11 -15.75 -2.95
N LEU A 6 12.27 -16.26 -4.18
CA LEU A 6 11.30 -17.15 -4.80
C LEU A 6 11.46 -18.55 -4.19
N VAL A 7 10.49 -18.96 -3.38
CA VAL A 7 10.48 -20.29 -2.74
C VAL A 7 10.06 -21.34 -3.75
N ARG A 8 8.99 -21.07 -4.50
CA ARG A 8 8.42 -22.06 -5.43
C ARG A 8 7.66 -21.39 -6.57
N THR A 9 7.71 -22.04 -7.72
CA THR A 9 6.79 -21.80 -8.85
C THR A 9 5.95 -23.06 -9.06
N ILE A 10 4.63 -22.93 -9.05
CA ILE A 10 3.70 -24.05 -9.20
C ILE A 10 2.89 -23.82 -10.48
N GLU A 11 2.90 -24.80 -11.38
CA GLU A 11 1.96 -24.85 -12.49
C GLU A 11 0.57 -25.25 -11.96
N THR A 12 -0.42 -24.40 -12.19
CA THR A 12 -1.73 -24.52 -11.53
C THR A 12 -2.83 -24.91 -12.49
N HIS A 13 -3.37 -23.92 -13.19
CA HIS A 13 -4.55 -24.03 -14.03
C HIS A 13 -4.17 -23.92 -15.50
N ASN A 14 -5.05 -24.33 -16.41
CA ASN A 14 -4.85 -24.12 -17.84
C ASN A 14 -5.28 -22.72 -18.32
N SER A 15 -5.63 -21.82 -17.38
CA SER A 15 -6.09 -20.45 -17.63
C SER A 15 -5.55 -19.48 -16.56
N TRP A 16 -6.04 -18.26 -16.54
CA TRP A 16 -5.71 -17.24 -15.55
C TRP A 16 -6.14 -17.66 -14.14
N VAL A 17 -5.27 -17.46 -13.16
CA VAL A 17 -5.66 -17.39 -11.75
C VAL A 17 -6.34 -16.03 -11.54
N ASN A 18 -7.66 -16.03 -11.42
CA ASN A 18 -8.44 -14.79 -11.29
C ASN A 18 -8.44 -14.25 -9.86
N TYR A 19 -8.31 -15.14 -8.88
CA TYR A 19 -8.26 -14.79 -7.48
C TYR A 19 -7.57 -15.90 -6.68
N LEU A 20 -6.99 -15.55 -5.54
CA LEU A 20 -6.44 -16.51 -4.60
C LEU A 20 -6.62 -16.02 -3.17
N VAL A 21 -6.66 -16.95 -2.24
CA VAL A 21 -6.68 -16.69 -0.80
C VAL A 21 -5.81 -17.74 -0.10
N ILE A 22 -5.30 -17.40 1.07
CA ILE A 22 -4.57 -18.32 1.95
C ILE A 22 -5.49 -18.61 3.14
N THR A 23 -5.53 -19.86 3.60
CA THR A 23 -6.35 -20.23 4.74
C THR A 23 -5.89 -19.51 6.01
N PRO A 24 -6.78 -19.25 7.00
CA PRO A 24 -6.42 -18.54 8.22
C PRO A 24 -5.26 -19.17 9.01
N ASP A 25 -5.13 -20.50 8.93
CA ASP A 25 -4.03 -21.25 9.54
C ASP A 25 -2.73 -21.29 8.69
N GLY A 26 -2.72 -20.63 7.53
CA GLY A 26 -1.58 -20.56 6.61
C GLY A 26 -1.29 -21.85 5.82
N LYS A 27 -2.00 -22.95 6.09
CA LYS A 27 -1.63 -24.28 5.56
C LYS A 27 -1.97 -24.50 4.10
N TYR A 28 -3.00 -23.81 3.59
CA TYR A 28 -3.44 -24.02 2.23
C TYR A 28 -3.54 -22.73 1.44
N ILE A 29 -3.15 -22.81 0.17
CA ILE A 29 -3.39 -21.80 -0.85
C ILE A 29 -4.60 -22.25 -1.65
N VAL A 30 -5.59 -21.39 -1.78
CA VAL A 30 -6.78 -21.65 -2.59
C VAL A 30 -6.79 -20.72 -3.79
N THR A 31 -6.93 -21.29 -4.98
CA THR A 31 -6.86 -20.57 -6.25
C THR A 31 -8.16 -20.73 -7.03
N ALA A 32 -8.73 -19.63 -7.50
CA ALA A 32 -9.89 -19.59 -8.39
C ALA A 32 -9.44 -19.23 -9.81
N SER A 33 -9.87 -20.01 -10.80
CA SER A 33 -9.42 -19.82 -12.17
C SER A 33 -10.55 -19.63 -13.18
N GLY A 34 -10.19 -18.95 -14.27
CA GLY A 34 -11.04 -18.82 -15.45
C GLY A 34 -11.32 -20.15 -16.17
N ASN A 35 -10.63 -21.25 -15.82
CA ASN A 35 -10.92 -22.59 -16.32
C ASN A 35 -12.01 -23.32 -15.51
N GLU A 36 -12.85 -22.58 -14.77
CA GLU A 36 -14.04 -23.13 -14.10
C GLU A 36 -13.73 -24.04 -12.91
N THR A 37 -12.51 -23.93 -12.35
CA THR A 37 -12.10 -24.74 -11.19
C THR A 37 -11.57 -23.88 -10.05
N ILE A 38 -11.74 -24.40 -8.84
CA ILE A 38 -10.98 -23.99 -7.66
C ILE A 38 -9.99 -25.10 -7.32
N LYS A 39 -8.75 -24.75 -6.99
CA LYS A 39 -7.75 -25.71 -6.51
C LYS A 39 -7.21 -25.30 -5.15
N VAL A 40 -7.06 -26.28 -4.26
CA VAL A 40 -6.48 -26.16 -2.92
C VAL A 40 -5.12 -26.83 -2.95
N TRP A 41 -4.10 -26.08 -2.57
CA TRP A 41 -2.70 -26.49 -2.57
C TRP A 41 -2.17 -26.45 -1.15
N ASP A 42 -1.33 -27.40 -0.78
CA ASP A 42 -0.56 -27.29 0.47
C ASP A 42 0.49 -26.18 0.30
N SER A 43 0.52 -25.23 1.23
CA SER A 43 1.37 -24.04 1.11
C SER A 43 2.86 -24.36 1.25
N SER A 44 3.20 -25.44 1.96
CA SER A 44 4.58 -25.82 2.25
C SER A 44 5.20 -26.68 1.14
N THR A 45 4.46 -27.70 0.70
CA THR A 45 4.91 -28.66 -0.32
C THR A 45 4.61 -28.19 -1.73
N GLY A 46 3.59 -27.34 -1.91
CA GLY A 46 3.06 -26.95 -3.21
C GLY A 46 2.24 -28.05 -3.90
N GLU A 47 1.92 -29.13 -3.19
CA GLU A 47 1.14 -30.23 -3.73
C GLU A 47 -0.33 -29.88 -3.87
N LEU A 48 -0.96 -30.38 -4.93
CA LEU A 48 -2.40 -30.25 -5.13
C LEU A 48 -3.13 -31.19 -4.18
N ILE A 49 -3.79 -30.62 -3.17
CA ILE A 49 -4.61 -31.37 -2.22
C ILE A 49 -5.98 -31.68 -2.82
N ARG A 50 -6.57 -30.71 -3.51
CA ARG A 50 -7.94 -30.84 -4.03
C ARG A 50 -8.19 -29.96 -5.24
N ALA A 51 -9.00 -30.49 -6.17
CA ALA A 51 -9.64 -29.70 -7.21
C ALA A 51 -11.16 -29.76 -7.02
N VAL A 52 -11.79 -28.59 -6.95
CA VAL A 52 -13.23 -28.41 -6.87
C VAL A 52 -13.73 -28.00 -8.25
N GLN A 53 -14.66 -28.78 -8.79
CA GLN A 53 -15.29 -28.61 -10.10
C GLN A 53 -16.80 -28.39 -9.91
N GLY A 54 -17.53 -28.18 -11.00
CA GLY A 54 -18.99 -27.98 -10.96
C GLY A 54 -19.44 -26.54 -11.22
N PHE A 55 -18.52 -25.63 -11.50
CA PHE A 55 -18.86 -24.32 -12.06
C PHE A 55 -19.05 -24.43 -13.57
N TYR A 56 -20.04 -23.72 -14.11
CA TYR A 56 -20.35 -23.73 -15.55
C TYR A 56 -19.73 -22.56 -16.30
N ARG A 57 -19.05 -21.66 -15.58
CA ARG A 57 -18.27 -20.54 -16.10
C ARG A 57 -17.04 -20.30 -15.22
N GLY A 58 -16.12 -19.47 -15.72
CA GLY A 58 -14.90 -19.13 -15.00
C GLY A 58 -15.17 -18.55 -13.62
N VAL A 59 -14.48 -19.11 -12.60
CA VAL A 59 -14.56 -18.69 -11.21
C VAL A 59 -13.87 -17.33 -11.07
N ARG A 60 -14.55 -16.38 -10.44
CA ARG A 60 -14.10 -14.98 -10.35
C ARG A 60 -13.51 -14.62 -8.99
N SER A 61 -13.96 -15.30 -7.94
CA SER A 61 -13.53 -15.03 -6.58
C SER A 61 -13.72 -16.26 -5.73
N VAL A 62 -12.90 -16.33 -4.70
CA VAL A 62 -12.92 -17.37 -3.68
C VAL A 62 -12.69 -16.73 -2.32
N ALA A 63 -13.27 -17.30 -1.28
CA ALA A 63 -13.10 -16.91 0.11
C ALA A 63 -13.05 -18.16 0.99
N VAL A 64 -12.34 -18.07 2.11
CA VAL A 64 -12.31 -19.08 3.17
C VAL A 64 -12.91 -18.47 4.43
N SER A 65 -13.69 -19.23 5.18
CA SER A 65 -14.22 -18.75 6.47
C SER A 65 -13.08 -18.50 7.47
N PRO A 66 -13.23 -17.53 8.40
CA PRO A 66 -12.20 -17.22 9.39
C PRO A 66 -11.80 -18.39 10.29
N ASP A 67 -12.72 -19.35 10.51
CA ASP A 67 -12.46 -20.59 11.26
C ASP A 67 -11.84 -21.70 10.39
N GLY A 68 -11.58 -21.43 9.11
CA GLY A 68 -10.97 -22.37 8.16
C GLY A 68 -11.88 -23.54 7.74
N LYS A 69 -13.16 -23.57 8.14
CA LYS A 69 -14.04 -24.71 7.86
C LYS A 69 -14.65 -24.69 6.47
N TYR A 70 -14.94 -23.52 5.93
CA TYR A 70 -15.70 -23.38 4.70
C TYR A 70 -14.90 -22.71 3.61
N LEU A 71 -15.03 -23.24 2.41
CA LEU A 71 -14.57 -22.68 1.16
C LEU A 71 -15.78 -22.17 0.39
N VAL A 72 -15.68 -20.97 -0.17
CA VAL A 72 -16.79 -20.35 -0.90
C VAL A 72 -16.26 -19.80 -2.21
N GLY A 73 -16.94 -20.13 -3.30
CA GLY A 73 -16.55 -19.76 -4.65
C GLY A 73 -17.73 -19.16 -5.39
N CYS A 74 -17.49 -18.12 -6.19
CA CYS A 74 -18.51 -17.56 -7.06
C CYS A 74 -18.07 -17.54 -8.53
N SER A 75 -19.00 -17.90 -9.40
CA SER A 75 -18.78 -17.98 -10.85
C SER A 75 -19.61 -16.94 -11.61
N SER A 76 -19.21 -16.70 -12.86
CA SER A 76 -19.91 -15.78 -13.77
C SER A 76 -21.27 -16.33 -14.27
N ASP A 77 -21.66 -17.53 -13.82
CA ASP A 77 -22.94 -18.22 -14.10
C ASP A 77 -24.04 -17.93 -13.08
N ASN A 78 -23.78 -17.04 -12.12
CA ASN A 78 -24.68 -16.63 -11.04
C ASN A 78 -24.83 -17.64 -9.91
N TRP A 79 -23.96 -18.64 -9.86
CA TRP A 79 -23.88 -19.56 -8.76
C TRP A 79 -22.82 -19.15 -7.73
N ILE A 80 -23.15 -19.44 -6.49
CA ILE A 80 -22.20 -19.54 -5.38
C ILE A 80 -22.27 -20.99 -4.92
N SER A 81 -21.11 -21.59 -4.71
CA SER A 81 -21.07 -22.88 -4.04
C SER A 81 -20.22 -22.76 -2.77
N ILE A 82 -20.61 -23.55 -1.76
CA ILE A 82 -20.03 -23.60 -0.43
C ILE A 82 -19.60 -25.04 -0.19
N TRP A 83 -18.35 -25.23 0.18
CA TRP A 83 -17.78 -26.54 0.50
C TRP A 83 -17.23 -26.55 1.91
N GLU A 84 -17.28 -27.73 2.53
CA GLU A 84 -16.45 -28.01 3.68
C GLU A 84 -15.00 -28.17 3.22
N LEU A 85 -14.08 -27.38 3.75
CA LEU A 85 -12.70 -27.32 3.27
C LEU A 85 -11.95 -28.63 3.53
N SER A 86 -12.15 -29.25 4.70
CA SER A 86 -11.46 -30.47 5.12
C SER A 86 -11.81 -31.67 4.23
N THR A 87 -13.11 -31.88 3.96
CA THR A 87 -13.59 -33.03 3.19
C THR A 87 -13.73 -32.74 1.70
N GLY A 88 -13.84 -31.48 1.32
CA GLY A 88 -14.18 -31.05 -0.04
C GLY A 88 -15.63 -31.28 -0.42
N LYS A 89 -16.49 -31.65 0.54
CA LYS A 89 -17.91 -31.93 0.29
C LYS A 89 -18.64 -30.62 0.01
N GLU A 90 -19.41 -30.59 -1.07
CA GLU A 90 -20.33 -29.47 -1.35
C GLU A 90 -21.47 -29.50 -0.33
N ILE A 91 -21.66 -28.38 0.36
CA ILE A 91 -22.71 -28.18 1.36
C ILE A 91 -23.91 -27.54 0.67
N HIS A 92 -23.66 -26.47 -0.09
CA HIS A 92 -24.70 -25.71 -0.79
C HIS A 92 -24.24 -25.32 -2.18
N SER A 93 -25.17 -25.42 -3.13
CA SER A 93 -25.08 -24.82 -4.46
C SER A 93 -26.23 -23.84 -4.61
N ILE A 94 -25.93 -22.56 -4.65
CA ILE A 94 -26.89 -21.47 -4.51
C ILE A 94 -26.95 -20.67 -5.81
N ASN A 95 -28.08 -20.76 -6.51
CA ASN A 95 -28.38 -19.84 -7.60
C ASN A 95 -28.79 -18.49 -7.02
N THR A 96 -28.01 -17.44 -7.30
CA THR A 96 -28.27 -16.12 -6.72
C THR A 96 -29.46 -15.40 -7.36
N GLY A 97 -30.11 -16.00 -8.36
CA GLY A 97 -31.36 -15.52 -8.97
C GLY A 97 -31.20 -14.22 -9.76
N SER A 98 -29.98 -13.91 -10.20
CA SER A 98 -29.62 -12.64 -10.82
C SER A 98 -29.65 -12.73 -12.35
N ARG A 99 -30.10 -11.70 -13.07
CA ARG A 99 -29.86 -11.57 -14.53
C ARG A 99 -28.44 -11.09 -14.86
N GLY A 100 -27.54 -11.00 -13.87
CA GLY A 100 -26.16 -10.59 -14.05
C GLY A 100 -25.17 -11.30 -13.12
N LYS A 101 -23.88 -11.07 -13.40
CA LYS A 101 -22.77 -11.97 -13.04
C LYS A 101 -22.31 -11.77 -11.60
N ASN A 102 -22.09 -12.85 -10.84
CA ASN A 102 -21.36 -12.75 -9.58
C ASN A 102 -19.91 -12.34 -9.89
N PHE A 103 -19.40 -11.33 -9.17
CA PHE A 103 -18.06 -10.79 -9.42
C PHE A 103 -17.09 -11.08 -8.29
N TRP A 104 -17.56 -11.04 -7.06
CA TRP A 104 -16.76 -11.35 -5.88
C TRP A 104 -17.61 -11.96 -4.76
N VAL A 105 -16.93 -12.61 -3.83
CA VAL A 105 -17.52 -13.23 -2.64
C VAL A 105 -16.58 -13.04 -1.45
N CYS A 106 -17.14 -12.87 -0.25
CA CYS A 106 -16.42 -12.92 1.02
C CYS A 106 -17.25 -13.66 2.08
N VAL A 107 -16.60 -13.97 3.21
CA VAL A 107 -17.24 -14.57 4.40
C VAL A 107 -17.16 -13.55 5.53
N SER A 108 -18.20 -13.46 6.35
CA SER A 108 -18.22 -12.62 7.54
C SER A 108 -17.16 -13.04 8.56
N GLN A 109 -16.70 -12.09 9.40
CA GLN A 109 -15.67 -12.37 10.41
C GLN A 109 -16.09 -13.42 11.46
N ASP A 110 -17.40 -13.51 11.75
CA ASP A 110 -17.97 -14.55 12.62
C ASP A 110 -18.14 -15.91 11.91
N GLY A 111 -17.87 -15.99 10.60
CA GLY A 111 -17.99 -17.21 9.80
C GLY A 111 -19.41 -17.69 9.57
N THR A 112 -20.44 -16.85 9.79
CA THR A 112 -21.85 -17.27 9.66
C THR A 112 -22.48 -16.95 8.31
N LEU A 113 -21.97 -15.92 7.61
CA LEU A 113 -22.55 -15.39 6.39
C LEU A 113 -21.57 -15.43 5.21
N VAL A 114 -22.11 -15.78 4.04
CA VAL A 114 -21.50 -15.52 2.74
C VAL A 114 -22.10 -14.26 2.15
N ILE A 115 -21.25 -13.40 1.60
CA ILE A 115 -21.67 -12.15 0.98
C ILE A 115 -21.11 -12.11 -0.43
N ASN A 116 -21.97 -11.85 -1.42
CA ASN A 116 -21.54 -11.72 -2.81
C ASN A 116 -21.99 -10.41 -3.42
N GLY A 117 -21.13 -9.85 -4.28
CA GLY A 117 -21.46 -8.72 -5.13
C GLY A 117 -21.96 -9.15 -6.50
N ILE A 118 -23.06 -8.54 -6.95
CA ILE A 118 -23.71 -8.83 -8.23
C ILE A 118 -23.48 -7.67 -9.21
N LYS A 119 -22.95 -7.99 -10.39
CA LYS A 119 -22.80 -7.05 -11.51
C LYS A 119 -24.03 -7.13 -12.43
N ASP A 120 -25.07 -6.35 -12.13
CA ASP A 120 -26.30 -6.21 -12.96
C ASP A 120 -27.04 -4.87 -12.74
N ILE A 121 -28.19 -4.67 -13.39
CA ILE A 121 -29.14 -3.55 -13.23
C ILE A 121 -29.61 -3.32 -11.78
N ASN A 122 -29.66 -4.38 -10.97
CA ASN A 122 -30.13 -4.36 -9.57
C ASN A 122 -28.97 -4.28 -8.55
N LYS A 123 -27.81 -3.77 -9.00
CA LYS A 123 -26.55 -3.49 -8.27
C LYS A 123 -26.71 -3.63 -6.76
N GLY A 124 -26.00 -4.58 -6.15
CA GLY A 124 -26.13 -4.83 -4.72
C GLY A 124 -25.39 -6.06 -4.22
N PHE A 125 -25.59 -6.34 -2.94
CA PHE A 125 -24.93 -7.37 -2.17
C PHE A 125 -25.98 -8.30 -1.57
N LYS A 126 -25.81 -9.61 -1.74
CA LYS A 126 -26.67 -10.60 -1.08
C LYS A 126 -25.91 -11.30 0.02
N PHE A 127 -26.60 -11.55 1.13
CA PHE A 127 -26.08 -12.27 2.28
C PHE A 127 -26.80 -13.61 2.37
N TRP A 128 -26.03 -14.65 2.60
CA TRP A 128 -26.47 -16.03 2.65
C TRP A 128 -26.00 -16.62 3.96
N ASP A 129 -26.91 -17.25 4.68
CA ASP A 129 -26.53 -18.00 5.87
C ASP A 129 -25.84 -19.30 5.43
N ILE A 130 -24.62 -19.52 5.93
CA ILE A 130 -23.78 -20.66 5.51
C ILE A 130 -24.41 -21.99 5.92
N SER A 131 -25.06 -22.04 7.09
CA SER A 131 -25.62 -23.29 7.61
C SER A 131 -26.83 -23.75 6.80
N THR A 132 -27.69 -22.82 6.41
CA THR A 132 -28.96 -23.10 5.74
C THR A 132 -28.94 -22.92 4.23
N GLY A 133 -27.93 -22.21 3.68
CA GLY A 133 -27.86 -21.82 2.27
C GLY A 133 -28.92 -20.80 1.85
N LYS A 134 -29.69 -20.27 2.80
CA LYS A 134 -30.80 -19.36 2.51
C LYS A 134 -30.31 -17.93 2.39
N ASN A 135 -30.91 -17.18 1.46
CA ASN A 135 -30.75 -15.74 1.44
C ASN A 135 -31.39 -15.17 2.71
N VAL A 136 -30.58 -14.52 3.55
CA VAL A 136 -31.06 -13.87 4.77
C VAL A 136 -31.19 -12.36 4.60
N ARG A 137 -30.54 -11.81 3.57
CA ARG A 137 -30.51 -10.38 3.34
C ARG A 137 -30.15 -10.00 1.92
N TRP A 138 -30.69 -8.89 1.48
CA TRP A 138 -30.27 -8.19 0.27
C TRP A 138 -30.14 -6.70 0.55
N VAL A 139 -28.97 -6.16 0.21
CA VAL A 139 -28.67 -4.73 0.30
C VAL A 139 -28.46 -4.19 -1.11
N TYR A 140 -29.27 -3.21 -1.49
CA TYR A 140 -29.11 -2.51 -2.77
C TYR A 140 -27.88 -1.62 -2.71
N ASN A 141 -27.10 -1.59 -3.78
CA ASN A 141 -26.10 -0.56 -3.99
C ASN A 141 -26.82 0.68 -4.54
N ALA A 142 -26.67 1.82 -3.85
CA ALA A 142 -27.31 3.07 -4.22
C ALA A 142 -26.66 3.75 -5.46
N SER A 143 -25.52 3.26 -5.95
CA SER A 143 -24.81 3.83 -7.09
C SER A 143 -25.31 3.29 -8.44
N THR A 144 -25.59 4.19 -9.39
CA THR A 144 -26.10 3.87 -10.73
C THR A 144 -25.01 3.63 -11.77
N ARG A 145 -23.72 3.73 -11.44
CA ARG A 145 -22.60 3.52 -12.39
C ARG A 145 -21.60 2.45 -11.92
N ILE A 146 -20.89 1.90 -12.89
CA ILE A 146 -20.04 0.70 -12.81
C ILE A 146 -19.00 0.88 -11.69
N SER A 147 -18.98 0.00 -10.69
CA SER A 147 -17.91 0.01 -9.67
C SER A 147 -16.61 -0.51 -10.31
N ILE A 148 -15.56 0.27 -10.12
CA ILE A 148 -14.16 -0.04 -10.35
C ILE A 148 -13.48 0.49 -9.09
N PRO A 149 -12.72 -0.27 -8.27
CA PRO A 149 -12.57 -1.74 -8.08
C PRO A 149 -13.67 -2.43 -7.24
N LYS A 150 -13.39 -3.67 -6.77
CA LYS A 150 -14.25 -4.45 -5.86
C LYS A 150 -14.58 -3.62 -4.63
N SER A 151 -15.88 -3.41 -4.35
CA SER A 151 -16.31 -2.90 -3.05
C SER A 151 -15.85 -3.86 -1.95
N ILE A 152 -15.43 -3.30 -0.82
CA ILE A 152 -14.99 -4.06 0.34
C ILE A 152 -15.95 -3.81 1.51
N LEU A 153 -16.11 -4.81 2.36
CA LEU A 153 -16.80 -4.66 3.64
C LEU A 153 -15.76 -4.41 4.72
N SER A 154 -16.09 -3.56 5.69
CA SER A 154 -15.28 -3.45 6.89
C SER A 154 -15.24 -4.79 7.64
N PRO A 155 -14.15 -5.10 8.38
CA PRO A 155 -14.05 -6.34 9.13
C PRO A 155 -15.25 -6.61 10.05
N ASP A 156 -15.79 -5.55 10.66
CA ASP A 156 -16.95 -5.60 11.55
C ASP A 156 -18.32 -5.60 10.83
N LEU A 157 -18.33 -5.63 9.49
CA LEU A 157 -19.50 -5.62 8.61
C LEU A 157 -20.44 -4.42 8.80
N LYS A 158 -19.96 -3.34 9.42
CA LYS A 158 -20.76 -2.12 9.57
C LYS A 158 -20.75 -1.26 8.33
N PHE A 159 -19.67 -1.27 7.55
CA PHE A 159 -19.48 -0.37 6.43
C PHE A 159 -19.24 -1.11 5.12
N ILE A 160 -19.87 -0.62 4.06
CA ILE A 160 -19.56 -0.93 2.66
C ILE A 160 -18.73 0.21 2.13
N ILE A 161 -17.53 -0.09 1.64
CA ILE A 161 -16.63 0.89 1.06
C ILE A 161 -16.63 0.67 -0.45
N GLU A 162 -17.16 1.67 -1.15
CA GLU A 162 -17.41 1.60 -2.58
C GLU A 162 -16.62 2.69 -3.31
N PRO A 163 -15.59 2.31 -4.08
CA PRO A 163 -14.97 3.24 -5.01
C PRO A 163 -15.88 3.45 -6.23
N THR A 164 -16.04 4.70 -6.62
CA THR A 164 -16.88 5.12 -7.74
C THR A 164 -16.34 6.41 -8.37
N GLN A 165 -16.99 6.90 -9.42
CA GLN A 165 -16.64 8.17 -10.05
C GLN A 165 -17.85 9.09 -10.06
N THR A 166 -17.61 10.37 -9.88
CA THR A 166 -18.57 11.42 -10.19
C THR A 166 -18.09 12.20 -11.41
N TYR A 167 -19.00 12.88 -12.11
CA TYR A 167 -18.64 13.83 -13.15
C TYR A 167 -18.90 15.22 -12.62
N ASP A 168 -17.89 16.09 -12.67
CA ASP A 168 -18.03 17.49 -12.31
C ASP A 168 -18.23 18.29 -13.60
N ASP A 169 -19.47 18.72 -13.84
CA ASP A 169 -19.84 19.50 -15.03
C ASP A 169 -19.05 20.82 -15.12
N ASN A 170 -18.68 21.42 -13.99
CA ASN A 170 -17.93 22.68 -13.98
C ASN A 170 -16.47 22.45 -14.36
N LYS A 171 -15.86 21.37 -13.87
CA LYS A 171 -14.45 21.04 -14.16
C LYS A 171 -14.24 20.22 -15.43
N HIS A 172 -15.32 19.77 -16.08
CA HIS A 172 -15.27 18.87 -17.25
C HIS A 172 -14.39 17.64 -17.02
N ARG A 173 -14.40 17.09 -15.79
CA ARG A 173 -13.56 15.94 -15.43
C ARG A 173 -14.29 14.98 -14.51
N HIS A 174 -13.80 13.74 -14.48
CA HIS A 174 -14.22 12.77 -13.49
C HIS A 174 -13.40 12.96 -12.21
N ASP A 175 -14.08 13.09 -11.07
CA ASP A 175 -13.43 12.95 -9.76
C ASP A 175 -13.72 11.52 -9.27
N TYR A 176 -12.68 10.79 -8.85
CA TYR A 176 -12.82 9.43 -8.34
C TYR A 176 -12.91 9.45 -6.83
N ILE A 177 -14.01 8.89 -6.32
CA ILE A 177 -14.45 9.05 -4.94
C ILE A 177 -14.63 7.68 -4.29
N ILE A 178 -14.64 7.68 -2.96
CA ILE A 178 -15.05 6.54 -2.15
C ILE A 178 -16.36 6.92 -1.47
N ARG A 179 -17.38 6.10 -1.63
CA ARG A 179 -18.59 6.18 -0.81
C ARG A 179 -18.51 5.13 0.28
N ILE A 180 -18.68 5.57 1.52
CA ILE A 180 -18.79 4.70 2.67
C ILE A 180 -20.26 4.66 3.03
N TRP A 181 -20.81 3.46 3.06
CA TRP A 181 -22.21 3.23 3.38
C TRP A 181 -22.33 2.42 4.65
N GLU A 182 -23.22 2.82 5.55
CA GLU A 182 -23.64 1.95 6.64
C GLU A 182 -24.45 0.79 6.08
N VAL A 183 -24.04 -0.42 6.46
CA VAL A 183 -24.82 -1.62 6.27
C VAL A 183 -26.10 -1.46 7.08
N PRO A 184 -27.30 -1.54 6.44
CA PRO A 184 -28.53 -1.24 7.15
C PRO A 184 -28.79 -2.23 8.32
N PRO A 185 -29.81 -2.01 9.16
CA PRO A 185 -30.36 -3.08 9.99
C PRO A 185 -31.07 -4.16 9.13
N LYS A 186 -31.35 -5.34 9.69
CA LYS A 186 -31.92 -6.49 8.94
C LYS A 186 -33.27 -6.20 8.27
N ASN A 187 -34.05 -5.28 8.82
CA ASN A 187 -35.37 -4.86 8.32
C ASN A 187 -35.31 -3.83 7.17
N GLU A 188 -34.12 -3.30 6.85
CA GLU A 188 -33.90 -2.33 5.78
C GLU A 188 -33.00 -2.90 4.67
N SER A 189 -33.34 -2.60 3.42
CA SER A 189 -32.59 -3.07 2.24
C SER A 189 -31.73 -1.98 1.58
N LYS A 190 -31.93 -0.70 1.92
CA LYS A 190 -31.16 0.41 1.36
C LYS A 190 -30.10 0.88 2.35
N PRO A 191 -28.82 0.89 1.97
CA PRO A 191 -27.77 1.36 2.85
C PRO A 191 -27.83 2.89 2.98
N LYS A 192 -27.40 3.39 4.13
CA LYS A 192 -27.36 4.84 4.41
C LYS A 192 -25.96 5.35 4.06
N LEU A 193 -25.87 6.46 3.33
CA LEU A 193 -24.58 7.07 3.03
C LEU A 193 -24.01 7.60 4.33
N PHE A 194 -22.86 7.07 4.73
CA PHE A 194 -22.15 7.49 5.93
C PHE A 194 -21.17 8.63 5.60
N ASN A 195 -20.36 8.44 4.56
CA ASN A 195 -19.34 9.42 4.17
C ASN A 195 -19.05 9.35 2.66
N THR A 196 -18.51 10.44 2.09
CA THR A 196 -17.99 10.51 0.72
C THR A 196 -16.62 11.17 0.72
N ILE A 197 -15.61 10.44 0.24
CA ILE A 197 -14.22 10.89 0.17
C ILE A 197 -13.86 11.17 -1.28
N TYR A 198 -13.42 12.38 -1.60
CA TYR A 198 -12.86 12.72 -2.91
C TYR A 198 -11.40 12.28 -2.96
N ALA A 199 -11.19 11.06 -3.44
CA ALA A 199 -9.94 10.36 -3.20
C ALA A 199 -8.86 10.72 -4.22
N HIS A 200 -9.16 10.60 -5.51
CA HIS A 200 -8.16 10.69 -6.57
C HIS A 200 -8.66 11.43 -7.82
N PRO A 201 -7.77 12.15 -8.55
CA PRO A 201 -8.07 12.72 -9.86
C PRO A 201 -8.16 11.68 -10.98
N GLU A 202 -7.60 10.50 -10.79
CA GLU A 202 -7.58 9.37 -11.73
C GLU A 202 -8.27 8.15 -11.14
N SER A 203 -8.50 7.13 -11.97
CA SER A 203 -9.29 5.96 -11.58
C SER A 203 -8.67 5.21 -10.41
N ILE A 204 -9.47 4.97 -9.36
CA ILE A 204 -9.11 4.02 -8.30
C ILE A 204 -9.05 2.64 -8.94
N THR A 205 -7.91 1.95 -8.80
CA THR A 205 -7.67 0.63 -9.38
C THR A 205 -7.71 -0.48 -8.34
N SER A 206 -7.41 -0.17 -7.08
CA SER A 206 -7.49 -1.12 -5.97
C SER A 206 -7.81 -0.41 -4.65
N ILE A 207 -8.47 -1.15 -3.74
CA ILE A 207 -8.80 -0.66 -2.40
C ILE A 207 -8.55 -1.75 -1.38
N ALA A 208 -8.05 -1.37 -0.21
CA ALA A 208 -7.85 -2.25 0.93
C ALA A 208 -8.25 -1.55 2.23
N ILE A 209 -8.49 -2.33 3.28
CA ILE A 209 -8.78 -1.84 4.63
C ILE A 209 -7.77 -2.48 5.59
N SER A 210 -7.32 -1.71 6.59
CA SER A 210 -6.49 -2.23 7.67
C SER A 210 -7.23 -3.32 8.47
N SER A 211 -6.48 -4.23 9.07
CA SER A 211 -7.01 -5.33 9.89
C SER A 211 -7.80 -4.83 11.10
N ASP A 212 -7.45 -3.67 11.64
CA ASP A 212 -8.18 -2.98 12.72
C ASP A 212 -9.43 -2.22 12.24
N GLY A 213 -9.68 -2.16 10.92
CA GLY A 213 -10.83 -1.48 10.33
C GLY A 213 -10.78 0.05 10.33
N LYS A 214 -9.68 0.67 10.78
CA LYS A 214 -9.61 2.13 10.95
C LYS A 214 -9.20 2.89 9.70
N TYR A 215 -8.43 2.27 8.80
CA TYR A 215 -7.83 2.95 7.67
C TYR A 215 -8.21 2.32 6.34
N ILE A 216 -8.54 3.17 5.36
CA ILE A 216 -8.81 2.80 3.98
C ILE A 216 -7.60 3.19 3.14
N PHE A 217 -7.16 2.26 2.31
CA PHE A 217 -6.05 2.47 1.39
C PHE A 217 -6.60 2.43 -0.03
N THR A 218 -6.33 3.47 -0.82
CA THR A 218 -6.71 3.53 -2.23
C THR A 218 -5.49 3.63 -3.10
N ASN A 219 -5.43 2.76 -4.11
CA ASN A 219 -4.45 2.83 -5.19
C ASN A 219 -5.13 3.38 -6.44
N SER A 220 -4.46 4.29 -7.15
CA SER A 220 -5.03 5.01 -8.29
C SER A 220 -4.08 5.05 -9.50
N GLY A 221 -4.69 5.20 -10.68
CA GLY A 221 -3.97 5.43 -11.94
C GLY A 221 -3.14 6.72 -11.98
N ASP A 222 -3.34 7.65 -11.02
CA ASP A 222 -2.48 8.82 -10.84
C ASP A 222 -1.08 8.47 -10.32
N GLY A 223 -0.85 7.22 -9.95
CA GLY A 223 0.44 6.73 -9.45
C GLY A 223 0.63 6.92 -7.95
N THR A 224 -0.45 7.16 -7.21
CA THR A 224 -0.44 7.35 -5.77
C THR A 224 -1.22 6.29 -5.02
N ILE A 225 -0.76 5.97 -3.81
CA ILE A 225 -1.55 5.30 -2.79
C ILE A 225 -1.92 6.33 -1.73
N LYS A 226 -3.21 6.46 -1.41
CA LYS A 226 -3.69 7.35 -0.35
C LYS A 226 -4.27 6.56 0.82
N VAL A 227 -4.05 7.08 2.02
CA VAL A 227 -4.56 6.54 3.28
C VAL A 227 -5.59 7.49 3.85
N TRP A 228 -6.73 6.95 4.25
CA TRP A 228 -7.85 7.69 4.79
C TRP A 228 -8.29 7.07 6.11
N GLU A 229 -8.65 7.89 7.07
CA GLU A 229 -9.34 7.42 8.28
C GLU A 229 -10.80 7.10 7.94
N LEU A 230 -11.26 5.91 8.27
CA LEU A 230 -12.58 5.40 7.84
C LEU A 230 -13.73 6.19 8.45
N GLU A 231 -13.65 6.51 9.75
CA GLU A 231 -14.75 7.17 10.47
C GLU A 231 -14.92 8.63 10.05
N THR A 232 -13.81 9.35 9.91
CA THR A 232 -13.83 10.80 9.61
C THR A 232 -13.77 11.09 8.12
N GLY A 233 -13.18 10.19 7.32
CA GLY A 233 -12.84 10.43 5.92
C GLY A 233 -11.61 11.34 5.73
N ASN A 234 -10.88 11.63 6.80
CA ASN A 234 -9.71 12.50 6.73
C ASN A 234 -8.57 11.84 5.94
N HIS A 235 -7.90 12.63 5.10
CA HIS A 235 -6.66 12.22 4.46
C HIS A 235 -5.55 12.12 5.52
N VAL A 236 -4.92 10.95 5.61
CA VAL A 236 -3.83 10.69 6.56
C VAL A 236 -2.48 10.83 5.86
N ARG A 237 -2.35 10.25 4.67
CA ARG A 237 -1.06 10.20 3.95
C ARG A 237 -1.22 9.89 2.46
N THR A 238 -0.26 10.36 1.66
CA THR A 238 -0.09 9.97 0.25
C THR A 238 1.29 9.34 0.08
N TYR A 239 1.37 8.25 -0.67
CA TYR A 239 2.61 7.63 -1.13
C TYR A 239 2.71 7.76 -2.65
N GLU A 240 3.81 8.34 -3.12
CA GLU A 240 4.12 8.47 -4.54
C GLU A 240 4.86 7.20 -4.99
N VAL A 241 4.14 6.29 -5.65
CA VAL A 241 4.65 4.94 -5.94
C VAL A 241 4.85 4.69 -7.44
N GLY A 242 4.50 5.67 -8.27
CA GLY A 242 4.53 5.56 -9.72
C GLY A 242 3.36 4.74 -10.26
N PRO A 243 3.34 4.42 -11.56
CA PRO A 243 2.19 3.79 -12.22
C PRO A 243 1.98 2.34 -11.76
N ILE A 244 1.25 2.16 -10.65
CA ILE A 244 0.70 0.89 -10.16
C ILE A 244 -0.67 0.71 -10.78
N ILE A 245 -0.92 -0.45 -11.40
CA ILE A 245 -2.08 -0.59 -12.28
C ILE A 245 -3.20 -1.39 -11.65
N ASP A 246 -2.92 -2.46 -10.89
CA ASP A 246 -3.95 -3.52 -10.79
C ASP A 246 -4.39 -3.92 -9.38
N LEU A 247 -3.48 -4.20 -8.44
CA LEU A 247 -3.85 -4.74 -7.12
C LEU A 247 -2.94 -4.22 -6.01
N MET A 248 -3.53 -4.09 -4.83
CA MET A 248 -2.85 -3.75 -3.58
C MET A 248 -3.28 -4.71 -2.46
N VAL A 249 -2.32 -5.10 -1.61
CA VAL A 249 -2.54 -5.92 -0.41
C VAL A 249 -1.74 -5.31 0.74
N ILE A 250 -2.30 -5.35 1.95
CA ILE A 250 -1.65 -4.87 3.18
C ILE A 250 -1.21 -6.09 3.98
N SER A 251 -0.02 -6.03 4.59
CA SER A 251 0.47 -7.10 5.47
C SER A 251 -0.40 -7.24 6.73
N PRO A 252 -0.48 -8.44 7.34
CA PRO A 252 -1.30 -8.66 8.54
C PRO A 252 -0.94 -7.75 9.72
N ASP A 253 0.34 -7.40 9.87
CA ASP A 253 0.86 -6.47 10.87
C ASP A 253 0.59 -4.99 10.54
N GLY A 254 0.12 -4.69 9.32
CA GLY A 254 -0.10 -3.33 8.85
C GLY A 254 1.17 -2.52 8.58
N GLU A 255 2.36 -3.14 8.61
CA GLU A 255 3.62 -2.43 8.39
C GLU A 255 3.98 -2.25 6.91
N PHE A 256 3.41 -3.06 6.02
CA PHE A 256 3.81 -3.13 4.61
C PHE A 256 2.62 -3.12 3.64
N ILE A 257 2.86 -2.55 2.47
CA ILE A 257 1.97 -2.63 1.31
C ILE A 257 2.67 -3.37 0.19
N LEU A 258 1.91 -4.22 -0.50
CA LEU A 258 2.33 -4.89 -1.71
C LEU A 258 1.44 -4.46 -2.86
N GLY A 259 2.04 -4.28 -4.02
CA GLY A 259 1.34 -3.77 -5.19
C GLY A 259 1.96 -4.29 -6.48
N ILE A 260 1.13 -4.32 -7.53
CA ILE A 260 1.52 -4.85 -8.83
C ILE A 260 1.74 -3.69 -9.80
N THR A 261 2.97 -3.59 -10.30
CA THR A 261 3.37 -2.58 -11.29
C THR A 261 2.89 -2.96 -12.69
N LYS A 262 2.89 -1.99 -13.62
CA LYS A 262 2.59 -2.19 -15.05
C LYS A 262 3.37 -3.34 -15.72
N ASN A 263 4.55 -3.65 -15.20
CA ASN A 263 5.48 -4.60 -15.81
C ASN A 263 5.44 -5.99 -15.13
N ASN A 264 4.30 -6.34 -14.51
CA ASN A 264 4.10 -7.62 -13.82
C ASN A 264 5.09 -7.86 -12.68
N LEU A 265 5.59 -6.79 -12.06
CA LEU A 265 6.46 -6.88 -10.89
C LEU A 265 5.63 -6.65 -9.64
N ILE A 266 5.96 -7.40 -8.58
CA ILE A 266 5.42 -7.13 -7.24
C ILE A 266 6.42 -6.21 -6.57
N GLN A 267 5.95 -5.07 -6.10
CA GLN A 267 6.76 -4.15 -5.34
C GLN A 267 6.20 -4.07 -3.92
N ILE A 268 7.11 -3.93 -2.97
CA ILE A 268 6.83 -3.94 -1.54
C ILE A 268 7.27 -2.59 -0.98
N TRP A 269 6.38 -1.98 -0.20
CA TRP A 269 6.62 -0.71 0.47
C TRP A 269 6.43 -0.83 1.97
N GLU A 270 7.22 -0.11 2.73
CA GLU A 270 7.00 0.13 4.16
C GLU A 270 5.98 1.25 4.33
N LEU A 271 4.93 1.00 5.11
CA LEU A 271 3.83 1.94 5.32
C LEU A 271 4.27 3.19 6.09
N SER A 272 5.11 3.02 7.11
CA SER A 272 5.52 4.12 7.97
C SER A 272 6.26 5.23 7.22
N THR A 273 6.86 4.92 6.07
CA THR A 273 7.72 5.82 5.28
C THR A 273 7.26 6.02 3.84
N GLY A 274 6.53 5.06 3.26
CA GLY A 274 6.34 5.00 1.81
C GLY A 274 7.53 4.43 1.04
N ARG A 275 8.58 4.00 1.75
CA ARG A 275 9.82 3.47 1.15
C ARG A 275 9.53 2.20 0.37
N SER A 276 10.09 2.07 -0.83
CA SER A 276 10.15 0.78 -1.50
C SER A 276 11.27 -0.09 -0.91
N ILE A 277 10.92 -1.25 -0.37
CA ILE A 277 11.91 -2.14 0.26
C ILE A 277 12.41 -3.22 -0.69
N GLN A 278 11.57 -3.68 -1.63
CA GLN A 278 11.92 -4.77 -2.53
C GLN A 278 11.06 -4.80 -3.80
N ILE A 279 11.65 -5.28 -4.90
CA ILE A 279 10.96 -5.58 -6.16
C ILE A 279 11.16 -7.05 -6.53
N LEU A 280 10.06 -7.80 -6.59
CA LEU A 280 10.05 -9.21 -6.97
C LEU A 280 9.78 -9.35 -8.47
N LYS A 281 10.69 -10.05 -9.16
CA LYS A 281 10.64 -10.32 -10.60
C LYS A 281 10.62 -11.84 -10.82
N GLY A 282 9.60 -12.34 -11.51
CA GLY A 282 9.49 -13.78 -11.81
C GLY A 282 8.37 -14.13 -12.78
N HIS A 283 7.22 -13.46 -12.67
CA HIS A 283 6.11 -13.67 -13.59
C HIS A 283 6.41 -13.11 -14.98
N GLN A 284 6.11 -13.91 -16.02
CA GLN A 284 6.22 -13.53 -17.43
C GLN A 284 4.92 -12.95 -17.99
N GLU A 285 3.81 -13.17 -17.28
CA GLU A 285 2.45 -12.79 -17.65
C GLU A 285 1.86 -11.92 -16.54
N GLY A 286 0.74 -11.25 -16.84
CA GLY A 286 0.02 -10.41 -15.87
C GLY A 286 -0.27 -11.12 -14.54
N ILE A 287 -0.10 -10.41 -13.43
CA ILE A 287 -0.47 -10.92 -12.11
C ILE A 287 -1.89 -10.43 -11.81
N LYS A 288 -2.82 -11.37 -11.57
CA LYS A 288 -4.25 -11.06 -11.31
C LYS A 288 -4.70 -11.42 -9.90
N ALA A 289 -3.82 -12.03 -9.12
CA ALA A 289 -4.13 -12.49 -7.79
C ALA A 289 -2.88 -12.34 -6.91
N LEU A 290 -3.06 -11.79 -5.72
CA LEU A 290 -1.98 -11.51 -4.77
C LEU A 290 -2.53 -11.68 -3.36
N ALA A 291 -1.80 -12.35 -2.47
CA ALA A 291 -2.11 -12.43 -1.05
C ALA A 291 -0.83 -12.58 -0.24
N ILE A 292 -0.93 -12.27 1.06
CA ILE A 292 0.11 -12.49 2.07
C ILE A 292 -0.46 -13.48 3.07
N SER A 293 0.38 -14.41 3.53
CA SER A 293 -0.03 -15.39 4.53
C SER A 293 -0.42 -14.70 5.85
N PRO A 294 -1.40 -15.22 6.61
CA PRO A 294 -1.85 -14.59 7.86
C PRO A 294 -0.75 -14.41 8.91
N ASP A 295 0.26 -15.28 8.89
CA ASP A 295 1.44 -15.22 9.76
C ASP A 295 2.55 -14.29 9.23
N GLY A 296 2.35 -13.67 8.06
CA GLY A 296 3.33 -12.78 7.41
C GLY A 296 4.59 -13.49 6.90
N GLN A 297 4.59 -14.82 6.75
CA GLN A 297 5.76 -15.55 6.28
C GLN A 297 5.96 -15.51 4.77
N PHE A 298 4.90 -15.57 3.97
CA PHE A 298 5.03 -15.69 2.52
C PHE A 298 4.01 -14.87 1.74
N ILE A 299 4.40 -14.52 0.52
CA ILE A 299 3.53 -13.90 -0.49
C ILE A 299 3.16 -14.97 -1.50
N VAL A 300 1.91 -14.97 -1.95
CA VAL A 300 1.47 -15.78 -3.08
C VAL A 300 0.95 -14.87 -4.18
N SER A 301 1.51 -15.01 -5.37
CA SER A 301 1.09 -14.28 -6.56
C SER A 301 0.66 -15.24 -7.65
N GLY A 302 -0.43 -14.92 -8.35
CA GLY A 302 -1.02 -15.74 -9.40
C GLY A 302 -1.07 -15.02 -10.73
N SER A 303 -0.53 -15.67 -11.77
CA SER A 303 -0.60 -15.23 -13.15
C SER A 303 -1.32 -16.25 -14.03
N LYS A 304 -1.19 -16.12 -15.34
CA LYS A 304 -1.64 -17.14 -16.28
C LYS A 304 -0.90 -18.46 -16.03
N LYS A 305 -1.67 -19.52 -15.68
CA LYS A 305 -1.23 -20.90 -15.42
C LYS A 305 -0.26 -21.14 -14.25
N VAL A 306 0.18 -20.10 -13.55
CA VAL A 306 1.25 -20.22 -12.55
C VAL A 306 0.89 -19.47 -11.29
N ILE A 307 1.23 -20.05 -10.13
CA ILE A 307 1.39 -19.29 -8.89
C ILE A 307 2.86 -19.32 -8.46
N GLN A 308 3.33 -18.22 -7.87
CA GLN A 308 4.65 -18.11 -7.27
C GLN A 308 4.50 -17.83 -5.77
N ILE A 309 5.32 -18.51 -4.97
CA ILE A 309 5.40 -18.34 -3.52
C ILE A 309 6.74 -17.68 -3.21
N TRP A 310 6.72 -16.60 -2.45
CA TRP A 310 7.89 -15.81 -2.09
C TRP A 310 8.05 -15.74 -0.58
N ASP A 311 9.29 -15.81 -0.11
CA ASP A 311 9.62 -15.70 1.32
C ASP A 311 9.56 -14.24 1.75
N PHE A 312 8.43 -13.84 2.32
CA PHE A 312 8.21 -12.47 2.80
C PHE A 312 8.97 -12.21 4.08
N SER A 313 9.04 -13.20 4.97
CA SER A 313 9.77 -13.09 6.23
C SER A 313 11.24 -12.78 6.01
N LYS A 314 11.88 -13.42 5.02
CA LYS A 314 13.28 -13.17 4.66
C LYS A 314 13.47 -11.79 4.06
N ILE A 315 12.53 -11.32 3.22
CA ILE A 315 12.59 -9.95 2.68
C ILE A 315 12.55 -8.93 3.82
N VAL A 316 11.58 -9.05 4.72
CA VAL A 316 11.41 -8.14 5.86
C VAL A 316 12.59 -8.24 6.81
N LYS A 317 13.10 -9.44 7.08
CA LYS A 317 14.29 -9.67 7.92
C LYS A 317 15.52 -8.98 7.34
N ASN A 318 15.86 -9.26 6.07
CA ASN A 318 17.01 -8.65 5.41
C ASN A 318 16.92 -7.11 5.41
N PHE A 319 15.71 -6.57 5.21
CA PHE A 319 15.44 -5.14 5.29
C PHE A 319 15.70 -4.58 6.71
N LYS A 320 15.13 -5.21 7.76
CA LYS A 320 15.29 -4.76 9.15
C LYS A 320 16.75 -4.90 9.62
N GLU A 321 17.45 -5.97 9.24
CA GLU A 321 18.86 -6.18 9.56
C GLU A 321 19.77 -5.15 8.88
N GLY A 322 19.59 -4.89 7.58
CA GLY A 322 20.38 -3.87 6.87
C GLY A 322 20.15 -2.46 7.41
N LEU A 323 18.93 -2.14 7.84
CA LEU A 323 18.65 -0.89 8.56
C LEU A 323 19.39 -0.82 9.90
N GLN A 324 19.40 -1.91 10.66
CA GLN A 324 20.06 -1.95 11.97
C GLN A 324 21.59 -1.90 11.86
N GLU A 325 22.16 -2.53 10.83
CA GLU A 325 23.59 -2.47 10.52
C GLU A 325 24.01 -1.02 10.21
N LEU A 326 23.29 -0.33 9.33
CA LEU A 326 23.53 1.08 9.03
C LEU A 326 23.42 1.95 10.29
N ILE A 327 22.44 1.69 11.17
CA ILE A 327 22.32 2.41 12.45
C ILE A 327 23.55 2.17 13.33
N ASN A 328 24.05 0.93 13.40
CA ASN A 328 25.22 0.60 14.20
C ASN A 328 26.48 1.28 13.64
N GLU A 329 26.66 1.30 12.32
CA GLU A 329 27.77 2.00 11.65
C GLU A 329 27.76 3.50 11.94
N LEU A 330 26.59 4.15 11.87
CA LEU A 330 26.46 5.58 12.15
C LEU A 330 26.63 5.92 13.64
N LYS A 331 26.45 4.94 14.54
CA LYS A 331 26.65 5.09 15.99
C LYS A 331 28.02 4.60 16.49
N ASP A 332 28.98 4.35 15.61
CA ASP A 332 30.29 3.84 16.01
C ASP A 332 30.94 4.78 17.05
N SER A 333 31.38 4.21 18.18
CA SER A 333 32.02 4.96 19.27
C SER A 333 33.39 5.55 18.90
N ASN A 334 34.01 5.07 17.82
CA ASN A 334 35.28 5.56 17.32
C ASN A 334 35.06 6.69 16.29
N ASP A 335 35.56 7.88 16.59
CA ASP A 335 35.35 9.07 15.76
C ASP A 335 35.87 8.93 14.33
N GLU A 336 37.01 8.27 14.12
CA GLU A 336 37.61 8.07 12.79
C GLU A 336 36.74 7.13 11.94
N LYS A 337 36.33 6.00 12.52
CA LYS A 337 35.42 5.05 11.86
C LYS A 337 34.06 5.66 11.59
N ARG A 338 33.48 6.35 12.57
CA ARG A 338 32.19 7.02 12.43
C ARG A 338 32.23 8.07 11.33
N THR A 339 33.30 8.87 11.25
CA THR A 339 33.52 9.83 10.16
C THR A 339 33.55 9.14 8.81
N GLN A 340 34.31 8.03 8.69
CA GLN A 340 34.37 7.26 7.45
C GLN A 340 33.00 6.68 7.07
N ASN A 341 32.22 6.20 8.05
CA ASN A 341 30.89 5.63 7.82
C ASN A 341 29.92 6.70 7.29
N PHE A 342 29.91 7.90 7.87
CA PHE A 342 29.11 9.03 7.36
C PHE A 342 29.51 9.44 5.94
N GLN A 343 30.82 9.49 5.64
CA GLN A 343 31.32 9.81 4.29
C GLN A 343 30.96 8.73 3.27
N ASN A 344 31.09 7.45 3.65
CA ASN A 344 30.71 6.31 2.81
C ASN A 344 29.22 6.33 2.51
N PHE A 345 28.39 6.58 3.53
CA PHE A 345 26.95 6.68 3.38
C PHE A 345 26.55 7.84 2.45
N THR A 346 27.15 9.02 2.64
CA THR A 346 26.96 10.17 1.73
C THR A 346 27.34 9.82 0.29
N THR A 347 28.49 9.18 0.10
CA THR A 347 28.99 8.77 -1.22
C THR A 347 28.06 7.75 -1.88
N ASN A 348 27.54 6.80 -1.10
CA ASN A 348 26.58 5.81 -1.59
C ASN A 348 25.27 6.47 -2.02
N LEU A 349 24.73 7.41 -1.23
CA LEU A 349 23.54 8.18 -1.59
C LEU A 349 23.75 9.00 -2.88
N LEU A 350 24.94 9.59 -3.07
CA LEU A 350 25.27 10.34 -4.29
C LEU A 350 25.28 9.45 -5.55
N LYS A 351 25.74 8.20 -5.43
CA LYS A 351 25.76 7.22 -6.53
C LYS A 351 24.36 6.70 -6.91
N MET A 352 23.39 6.80 -6.00
CA MET A 352 22.01 6.38 -6.22
C MET A 352 21.25 7.35 -7.12
N ARG A 353 20.31 6.82 -7.92
CA ARG A 353 19.44 7.66 -8.76
C ARG A 353 18.55 8.58 -7.89
N PRO A 354 18.25 9.81 -8.33
CA PRO A 354 17.41 10.74 -7.57
C PRO A 354 15.99 10.16 -7.30
N SER A 355 15.44 10.55 -6.15
CA SER A 355 14.15 10.20 -5.53
C SER A 355 13.97 8.74 -5.05
N SER A 356 13.65 7.77 -5.90
CA SER A 356 13.15 6.47 -5.40
C SER A 356 14.18 5.60 -4.67
N GLU A 357 15.46 5.65 -5.05
CA GLU A 357 16.52 4.87 -4.37
C GLU A 357 17.02 5.56 -3.10
N ARG A 358 16.94 6.89 -3.01
CA ARG A 358 17.37 7.66 -1.83
C ARG A 358 16.31 7.70 -0.74
N GLU A 359 15.04 7.78 -1.12
CA GLU A 359 13.89 7.64 -0.19
C GLU A 359 13.98 6.36 0.63
N ASN A 360 14.64 5.33 0.08
CA ASN A 360 14.90 4.12 0.83
C ASN A 360 15.66 4.41 2.14
N TYR A 361 16.62 5.31 2.18
CA TYR A 361 17.38 5.53 3.41
C TYR A 361 16.75 6.58 4.35
N ALA A 362 15.57 7.12 4.01
CA ALA A 362 14.90 8.20 4.74
C ALA A 362 13.98 7.71 5.89
N SER A 363 14.26 6.55 6.51
CA SER A 363 13.45 6.08 7.66
C SER A 363 13.50 7.11 8.82
N PRO A 364 12.39 7.35 9.57
CA PRO A 364 12.37 8.30 10.67
C PRO A 364 13.49 8.08 11.68
N LYS A 365 13.82 6.82 11.96
CA LYS A 365 14.90 6.45 12.87
C LYS A 365 16.26 6.86 12.32
N ILE A 366 16.55 6.60 11.04
CA ILE A 366 17.82 7.05 10.42
C ILE A 366 17.85 8.58 10.37
N VAL A 367 16.79 9.23 9.86
CA VAL A 367 16.76 10.68 9.74
C VAL A 367 16.95 11.34 11.10
N GLN A 368 16.32 10.82 12.16
CA GLN A 368 16.51 11.32 13.52
C GLN A 368 17.96 11.16 13.99
N LEU A 369 18.62 10.03 13.70
CA LEU A 369 20.04 9.85 14.02
C LEU A 369 20.95 10.82 13.26
N ILE A 370 20.63 11.09 11.99
CA ILE A 370 21.36 12.08 11.21
C ILE A 370 21.11 13.50 11.76
N ILE A 371 19.90 13.81 12.21
CA ILE A 371 19.57 15.07 12.90
C ILE A 371 20.40 15.20 14.19
N GLU A 372 20.48 14.15 15.01
CA GLU A 372 21.31 14.13 16.22
C GLU A 372 22.80 14.35 15.90
N ALA A 373 23.29 13.84 14.77
CA ALA A 373 24.65 14.03 14.31
C ALA A 373 24.99 15.46 13.86
N LEU A 374 24.01 16.36 13.73
CA LEU A 374 24.27 17.79 13.50
C LEU A 374 24.92 18.47 14.71
N ASP A 375 24.70 17.93 15.91
CA ASP A 375 25.26 18.38 17.19
C ASP A 375 26.52 17.58 17.58
N ASP A 376 27.10 16.79 16.67
CA ASP A 376 28.31 16.00 16.94
C ASP A 376 29.54 16.89 17.23
N ASN A 377 30.51 16.36 17.98
CA ASN A 377 31.76 17.08 18.27
C ASN A 377 32.71 17.10 17.06
N VAL A 378 32.57 16.17 16.11
CA VAL A 378 33.44 16.05 14.93
C VAL A 378 32.86 16.88 13.76
N PRO A 379 33.53 17.95 13.29
CA PRO A 379 33.00 18.81 12.21
C PRO A 379 32.67 18.07 10.91
N GLU A 380 33.47 17.07 10.55
CA GLU A 380 33.30 16.26 9.34
C GLU A 380 31.99 15.45 9.37
N ILE A 381 31.60 14.94 10.54
CA ILE A 381 30.33 14.21 10.73
C ILE A 381 29.16 15.17 10.53
N ARG A 382 29.23 16.37 11.12
CA ARG A 382 28.18 17.39 10.99
C ARG A 382 27.99 17.81 9.54
N LEU A 383 29.09 18.01 8.80
CA LEU A 383 29.06 18.36 7.38
C LEU A 383 28.44 17.27 6.53
N ALA A 384 28.78 16.00 6.80
CA ALA A 384 28.19 14.85 6.13
C ALA A 384 26.70 14.70 6.49
N ALA A 385 26.32 14.93 7.74
CA ALA A 385 24.93 14.88 8.18
C ALA A 385 24.05 15.89 7.43
N VAL A 386 24.50 17.14 7.25
CA VAL A 386 23.78 18.13 6.43
C VAL A 386 23.62 17.65 4.98
N ASP A 387 24.67 17.10 4.37
CA ASP A 387 24.59 16.55 3.01
C ASP A 387 23.62 15.37 2.91
N ILE A 388 23.64 14.46 3.89
CA ILE A 388 22.73 13.31 3.93
C ILE A 388 21.28 13.80 4.03
N LEU A 389 20.97 14.73 4.94
CA LEU A 389 19.61 15.28 5.08
C LEU A 389 19.10 15.91 3.80
N ARG A 390 19.98 16.64 3.09
CA ARG A 390 19.70 17.19 1.77
C ARG A 390 19.40 16.08 0.76
N LEU A 391 20.26 15.06 0.69
CA LEU A 391 20.13 13.97 -0.28
C LEU A 391 18.88 13.11 -0.04
N LEU A 392 18.46 12.98 1.21
CA LEU A 392 17.24 12.29 1.63
C LEU A 392 15.97 13.15 1.52
N ASN A 393 16.10 14.44 1.17
CA ASN A 393 15.00 15.41 1.15
C ASN A 393 14.20 15.45 2.47
N ALA A 394 14.92 15.43 3.60
CA ALA A 394 14.33 15.30 4.93
C ALA A 394 13.75 16.62 5.47
N SER A 395 12.54 17.01 5.06
CA SER A 395 11.87 18.26 5.51
C SER A 395 11.73 18.37 7.04
N GLN A 396 11.57 17.25 7.75
CA GLN A 396 11.55 17.21 9.22
C GLN A 396 12.84 17.70 9.90
N SER A 397 13.93 17.88 9.14
CA SER A 397 15.20 18.42 9.66
C SER A 397 15.27 19.94 9.72
N ILE A 398 14.27 20.67 9.21
CA ILE A 398 14.29 22.15 9.09
C ILE A 398 14.58 22.84 10.42
N GLU A 399 13.94 22.43 11.52
CA GLU A 399 14.18 23.02 12.84
C GLU A 399 15.59 22.73 13.38
N ALA A 400 16.17 21.58 13.06
CA ALA A 400 17.54 21.26 13.43
C ALA A 400 18.54 22.05 12.58
N LEU A 401 18.32 22.14 11.26
CA LEU A 401 19.13 22.93 10.34
C LEU A 401 19.13 24.42 10.68
N LYS A 402 18.01 24.94 11.21
CA LYS A 402 17.92 26.32 11.72
C LYS A 402 18.93 26.61 12.84
N LYS A 403 19.25 25.63 13.68
CA LYS A 403 20.31 25.78 14.70
C LYS A 403 21.70 25.83 14.05
N VAL A 404 21.93 25.00 13.02
CA VAL A 404 23.20 24.94 12.27
C VAL A 404 23.50 26.25 11.53
N LEU A 405 22.49 27.03 11.14
CA LEU A 405 22.69 28.37 10.55
C LEU A 405 23.45 29.34 11.48
N LYS A 406 23.47 29.09 12.79
CA LYS A 406 24.19 29.88 13.79
C LYS A 406 25.51 29.24 14.21
N ASP A 407 25.96 28.20 13.51
CA ASP A 407 27.20 27.51 13.83
C ASP A 407 28.42 28.41 13.62
N ARG A 408 29.50 28.16 14.36
CA ARG A 408 30.76 28.90 14.21
C ARG A 408 31.46 28.59 12.89
N ASP A 409 31.33 27.37 12.37
CA ASP A 409 31.94 26.97 11.10
C ASP A 409 31.14 27.54 9.91
N PRO A 410 31.74 28.43 9.09
CA PRO A 410 31.09 28.99 7.90
C PRO A 410 30.64 27.91 6.90
N ARG A 411 31.39 26.81 6.78
CA ARG A 411 31.08 25.72 5.84
C ARG A 411 29.75 25.05 6.19
N LEU A 412 29.46 24.90 7.48
CA LEU A 412 28.21 24.32 7.96
C LEU A 412 27.03 25.27 7.71
N ARG A 413 27.21 26.57 7.94
CA ARG A 413 26.18 27.58 7.65
C ARG A 413 25.80 27.57 6.17
N ILE A 414 26.78 27.59 5.27
CA ILE A 414 26.57 27.55 3.82
C ILE A 414 25.80 26.29 3.41
N LYS A 415 26.26 25.10 3.85
CA LYS A 415 25.56 23.84 3.53
C LYS A 415 24.16 23.77 4.11
N ALA A 416 23.93 24.27 5.31
CA ALA A 416 22.60 24.31 5.92
C ALA A 416 21.66 25.22 5.13
N THR A 417 22.13 26.40 4.70
CA THR A 417 21.38 27.31 3.82
C THR A 417 21.03 26.63 2.49
N LEU A 418 21.99 25.98 1.83
CA LEU A 418 21.75 25.19 0.61
C LEU A 418 20.68 24.13 0.82
N THR A 419 20.77 23.41 1.93
CA THR A 419 19.86 22.31 2.26
C THR A 419 18.45 22.83 2.46
N LEU A 420 18.26 23.86 3.28
CA LEU A 420 16.96 24.49 3.52
C LEU A 420 16.29 24.95 2.22
N GLY A 421 17.04 25.61 1.33
CA GLY A 421 16.49 26.02 0.03
C GLY A 421 16.15 24.85 -0.89
N SER A 422 16.93 23.76 -0.85
CA SER A 422 16.69 22.58 -1.68
C SER A 422 15.50 21.73 -1.24
N LEU A 423 15.11 21.78 0.04
CA LEU A 423 13.96 21.03 0.57
C LEU A 423 12.63 21.54 -0.01
N GLY A 424 12.59 22.78 -0.53
CA GLY A 424 11.40 23.33 -1.19
C GLY A 424 10.20 23.58 -0.27
N ASP A 425 10.34 23.33 1.03
CA ASP A 425 9.28 23.47 2.03
C ASP A 425 9.12 24.94 2.43
N LYS A 426 7.87 25.41 2.50
CA LYS A 426 7.56 26.79 2.88
C LYS A 426 7.95 27.13 4.32
N SER A 427 8.14 26.13 5.17
CA SER A 427 8.65 26.30 6.54
C SER A 427 10.14 26.65 6.58
N ALA A 428 10.89 26.41 5.50
CA ALA A 428 12.30 26.81 5.39
C ALA A 428 12.49 28.30 5.11
N ILE A 429 11.43 29.04 4.74
CA ILE A 429 11.51 30.45 4.33
C ILE A 429 11.89 31.36 5.50
N ASP A 430 11.24 31.25 6.66
CA ASP A 430 11.54 32.11 7.80
C ASP A 430 12.97 31.87 8.34
N PRO A 431 13.47 30.62 8.44
CA PRO A 431 14.89 30.34 8.68
C PRO A 431 15.81 31.01 7.66
N LEU A 432 15.51 30.92 6.36
CA LEU A 432 16.32 31.53 5.30
C LEU A 432 16.31 33.07 5.39
N ILE A 433 15.16 33.71 5.65
CA ILE A 433 15.09 35.16 5.85
C ILE A 433 16.03 35.61 6.98
N SER A 434 16.14 34.83 8.05
CA SER A 434 17.07 35.15 9.15
C SER A 434 18.55 35.15 8.72
N CYS A 435 18.91 34.45 7.63
CA CYS A 435 20.25 34.43 7.06
C CYS A 435 20.61 35.66 6.23
N LEU A 436 19.65 36.50 5.84
CA LEU A 436 19.94 37.76 5.11
C LEU A 436 20.80 38.72 5.94
N LYS A 437 20.73 38.62 7.28
CA LYS A 437 21.53 39.40 8.22
C LYS A 437 22.73 38.62 8.76
N ASN A 438 23.11 37.49 8.15
CA ASN A 438 24.27 36.70 8.55
C ASN A 438 25.57 37.50 8.35
N GLU A 439 26.58 37.32 9.20
CA GLU A 439 27.88 38.00 9.07
C GLU A 439 28.65 37.54 7.81
N ASP A 440 28.40 36.30 7.38
CA ASP A 440 29.04 35.68 6.24
C ASP A 440 28.40 36.11 4.90
N THR A 441 29.19 36.71 4.02
CA THR A 441 28.71 37.22 2.73
C THR A 441 28.20 36.11 1.82
N GLU A 442 28.84 34.95 1.81
CA GLU A 442 28.44 33.82 0.95
C GLU A 442 27.08 33.27 1.37
N VAL A 443 26.84 33.20 2.69
CA VAL A 443 25.53 32.80 3.25
C VAL A 443 24.44 33.79 2.82
N ARG A 444 24.72 35.11 2.85
CA ARG A 444 23.74 36.14 2.43
C ARG A 444 23.41 36.02 0.95
N GLU A 445 24.43 35.96 0.08
CA GLU A 445 24.26 35.86 -1.38
C GLU A 445 23.44 34.61 -1.77
N LEU A 446 23.81 33.47 -1.19
CA LEU A 446 23.10 32.22 -1.44
C LEU A 446 21.64 32.26 -0.95
N THR A 447 21.40 32.88 0.21
CA THR A 447 20.07 33.05 0.77
C THR A 447 19.16 33.82 -0.20
N VAL A 448 19.66 34.90 -0.79
CA VAL A 448 18.92 35.69 -1.79
C VAL A 448 18.54 34.83 -2.99
N GLU A 449 19.48 34.04 -3.53
CA GLU A 449 19.22 33.15 -4.67
C GLU A 449 18.13 32.11 -4.36
N LEU A 450 18.20 31.48 -3.19
CA LEU A 450 17.28 30.41 -2.80
C LEU A 450 15.87 30.94 -2.49
N LEU A 451 15.76 32.09 -1.79
CA LEU A 451 14.48 32.75 -1.56
C LEU A 451 13.81 33.14 -2.89
N GLY A 452 14.58 33.63 -3.86
CA GLY A 452 14.09 33.91 -5.21
C GLY A 452 13.56 32.66 -5.93
N LYS A 453 14.18 31.49 -5.74
CA LYS A 453 13.71 30.21 -6.31
C LYS A 453 12.43 29.69 -5.65
N LEU A 454 12.26 29.92 -4.35
CA LEU A 454 11.08 29.47 -3.58
C LEU A 454 9.81 30.27 -3.90
N LYS A 455 9.94 31.47 -4.48
CA LYS A 455 8.83 32.31 -4.99
C LYS A 455 7.68 32.49 -3.98
N ASP A 456 8.01 32.80 -2.74
CA ASP A 456 7.04 33.09 -1.68
C ASP A 456 7.09 34.57 -1.32
N ASP A 457 5.92 35.20 -1.23
CA ASP A 457 5.78 36.64 -1.05
C ASP A 457 6.37 37.15 0.27
N ARG A 458 6.51 36.27 1.28
CA ARG A 458 7.16 36.60 2.56
C ARG A 458 8.62 37.03 2.41
N ALA A 459 9.29 36.61 1.33
CA ALA A 459 10.67 36.97 1.07
C ALA A 459 10.84 38.37 0.44
N ILE A 460 9.76 39.00 -0.06
CA ILE A 460 9.84 40.24 -0.85
C ILE A 460 10.32 41.42 -0.02
N GLU A 461 9.71 41.69 1.13
CA GLU A 461 10.09 42.84 1.98
C GLU A 461 11.52 42.69 2.55
N PRO A 462 11.94 41.53 3.10
CA PRO A 462 13.31 41.35 3.58
C PRO A 462 14.39 41.48 2.52
N LEU A 463 14.09 41.23 1.24
CA LEU A 463 15.04 41.35 0.13
C LEU A 463 15.19 42.79 -0.39
N LYS A 464 14.33 43.73 0.04
CA LYS A 464 14.45 45.16 -0.28
C LYS A 464 15.40 45.91 0.66
N GLU A 465 15.59 45.38 1.87
CA GLU A 465 16.59 45.82 2.86
C GLU A 465 17.98 45.27 2.47
#